data_AF-A0A550CJ92-F1
#
_entry.id   AF-A0A550CJ92-F1
#
_cell.length_a   1.000
_cell.length_b   1.000
_cell.length_c   1.000
_cell.angle_alpha   90.00
_cell.angle_beta   90.00
_cell.angle_gamma   90.00
#
_symmetry.space_group_name_H-M   'P 1'
#
loop_
_entity.id
_entity.type
_entity.pdbx_description
1 polymer ?
#
loop_
_entity_poly.entity_id
_entity_poly.type
_entity_poly.pdbx_seq_one_letter_code
_entity_poly.pdbx_strand_id
1 'polypeptide(L)' 'MYGFGRRICPGRLLADASVFVTVAMSLAAFDIRPIEGTPLPEYKTTGGPIK' A
#
# COMPACT_ATOMS: atom_id res chain seq x y z
N MET A 1 -6.33 6.58 1.33
CA MET A 1 -6.68 7.28 2.58
C MET A 1 -8.09 6.87 3.00
N TYR A 2 -8.32 6.61 4.29
CA TYR A 2 -9.51 5.89 4.81
C TYR A 2 -10.82 6.71 4.91
N GLY A 3 -11.03 7.69 4.02
CA GLY A 3 -12.19 8.58 4.06
C GLY A 3 -12.08 9.72 5.09
N PHE A 4 -13.18 10.46 5.30
CA PHE A 4 -13.24 11.65 6.16
C PHE A 4 -14.60 11.75 6.90
N GLY A 5 -14.59 12.43 8.05
CA GLY A 5 -15.79 12.74 8.84
C GLY A 5 -16.48 11.50 9.42
N ARG A 6 -17.82 11.51 9.47
CA ARG A 6 -18.65 10.42 10.05
C ARG A 6 -18.57 9.09 9.29
N ARG A 7 -17.95 9.07 8.09
CA ARG A 7 -17.75 7.86 7.27
C ARG A 7 -16.26 7.47 7.18
N ILE A 8 -15.44 7.92 8.13
CA ILE A 8 -14.08 7.41 8.25
C ILE A 8 -14.13 5.90 8.52
N CYS A 9 -13.21 5.14 7.92
CA CYS A 9 -13.16 3.69 8.13
C CYS A 9 -13.09 3.38 9.64
N PRO A 10 -14.09 2.71 10.23
CA PRO A 10 -14.08 2.40 11.66
C PRO A 10 -12.95 1.42 12.00
N GLY A 11 -12.53 0.60 11.03
CA GLY A 11 -11.41 -0.33 11.14
C GLY A 11 -10.05 0.27 10.81
N ARG A 12 -9.89 1.60 10.72
CA ARG A 12 -8.61 2.23 10.32
C ARG A 12 -7.43 1.77 11.18
N LEU A 13 -7.61 1.66 12.49
CA LEU A 13 -6.55 1.23 13.40
C LEU A 13 -6.12 -0.21 13.13
N LEU A 14 -7.07 -1.10 12.86
CA LEU A 14 -6.79 -2.49 12.50
C LEU A 14 -6.09 -2.57 11.13
N ALA A 15 -6.55 -1.79 10.15
CA ALA A 15 -5.96 -1.74 8.82
C ALA A 15 -4.51 -1.21 8.86
N ASP A 16 -4.25 -0.16 9.65
CA ASP A 16 -2.90 0.39 9.80
C ASP A 16 -1.97 -0.63 10.48
N ALA A 17 -2.44 -1.31 11.52
CA ALA A 17 -1.66 -2.36 12.20
C ALA A 17 -1.41 -3.58 11.30
N SER A 18 -2.42 -4.03 10.56
CA SER A 18 -2.29 -5.22 9.70
C SER A 18 -1.33 -4.97 8.53
N VAL A 19 -1.43 -3.81 7.87
CA VAL A 19 -0.51 -3.44 6.78
C VAL A 19 0.92 -3.36 7.31
N PHE A 20 1.12 -2.72 8.47
CA PHE A 20 2.45 -2.60 9.08
C PHE A 20 3.08 -3.97 9.34
N VAL A 21 2.36 -4.86 10.01
CA VAL A 21 2.88 -6.20 10.34
C VAL A 21 3.11 -7.02 9.08
N THR A 22 2.23 -6.94 8.07
CA THR A 22 2.39 -7.67 6.81
C THR A 22 3.65 -7.25 6.06
N VAL A 23 3.92 -5.94 5.98
CA VAL A 23 5.13 -5.41 5.34
C VAL A 23 6.37 -5.79 6.15
N ALA A 24 6.32 -5.64 7.48
CA ALA A 24 7.44 -6.00 8.35
C ALA A 24 7.81 -7.49 8.23
N MET A 25 6.83 -8.40 8.23
CA MET A 25 7.05 -9.83 8.05
C MET A 25 7.64 -10.14 6.67
N SER A 26 7.14 -9.47 5.62
CA SER A 26 7.64 -9.66 4.26
C SER A 26 9.12 -9.25 4.14
N LEU A 27 9.52 -8.13 4.76
CA LEU A 27 10.91 -7.66 4.78
C LEU A 27 11.82 -8.47 5.71
N ALA A 28 11.26 -9.07 6.77
CA ALA A 28 12.03 -9.96 7.65
C ALA A 28 12.33 -11.31 6.98
N ALA A 29 11.42 -11.80 6.13
CA ALA A 29 11.58 -13.09 5.45
C ALA A 29 12.33 -12.99 4.11
N PHE A 30 12.23 -11.86 3.42
CA PHE A 30 12.76 -11.70 2.06
C PHE A 30 13.55 -10.41 1.89
N ASP A 31 14.56 -10.46 1.03
CA ASP A 31 15.29 -9.29 0.55
C ASP A 31 14.78 -8.92 -0.86
N ILE A 32 13.98 -7.86 -0.93
CA ILE A 32 13.28 -7.43 -2.15
C ILE A 32 14.16 -6.41 -2.88
N ARG A 33 14.69 -6.80 -4.04
CA ARG A 33 15.51 -5.92 -4.90
C ARG A 33 14.94 -5.84 -6.32
N PRO A 34 15.08 -4.69 -7.00
CA PRO A 34 14.75 -4.60 -8.42
C PRO A 34 15.72 -5.47 -9.23
N ILE A 35 15.24 -5.99 -10.36
CA ILE A 35 16.11 -6.68 -11.32
C ILE A 35 16.96 -5.66 -12.09
N GLU A 36 18.25 -5.93 -12.21
CA GLU A 36 19.19 -5.03 -12.88
C GLU A 36 18.86 -4.90 -14.37
N GLY A 37 18.78 -3.66 -14.87
CA GLY A 37 18.57 -3.37 -16.29
C GLY A 37 17.12 -3.21 -16.74
N THR A 38 16.12 -3.41 -15.88
CA THR A 38 14.72 -3.07 -16.20
C THR A 38 14.27 -1.81 -15.46
N PRO A 39 13.65 -0.83 -16.14
CA PRO A 39 13.01 0.28 -15.44
C PRO A 39 11.84 -0.22 -14.58
N LEU A 40 11.63 0.40 -13.42
CA LEU A 40 10.46 0.10 -12.59
C LEU A 40 9.18 0.29 -13.40
N PRO A 41 8.18 -0.60 -13.26
CA PRO A 41 6.94 -0.46 -13.98
C PRO A 41 6.25 0.85 -13.59
N GLU A 42 5.84 1.63 -14.58
CA GLU A 42 5.07 2.85 -14.36
C GLU A 42 3.71 2.48 -13.75
N TYR A 43 3.40 3.05 -12.59
CA TYR A 43 2.08 2.89 -11.99
C TYR A 43 1.07 3.66 -12.86
N LYS A 44 0.15 2.94 -13.51
CA LYS A 44 -0.92 3.56 -14.30
C LYS A 44 -2.22 3.43 -13.53
N THR A 45 -2.80 4.55 -13.15
CA THR A 45 -4.12 4.57 -12.52
C THR A 45 -5.17 4.26 -13.58
N THR A 46 -5.86 3.12 -13.46
CA THR A 46 -7.00 2.78 -14.34
C THR A 46 -8.28 3.56 -13.98
N GLY A 47 -8.25 4.35 -12.91
CA GLY A 47 -9.35 5.22 -12.50
C GLY A 47 -9.27 6.58 -13.19
N GLY A 48 -10.37 6.98 -13.85
CA GLY A 48 -10.56 8.33 -14.36
C GLY A 48 -10.45 9.41 -13.27
N PRO A 49 -10.46 10.70 -13.65
CA PRO A 49 -10.08 11.81 -12.78
C PRO A 49 -10.84 11.77 -11.45
N ILE A 50 -10.07 11.79 -10.36
CA ILE A 50 -10.54 12.01 -9.01
C ILE A 50 -10.97 13.48 -8.95
N LYS A 51 -12.27 13.76 -9.20
CA LYS A 51 -12.86 15.05 -8.82
C LYS A 51 -13.04 15.12 -7.32
#